data_AF-A0AAX2J5A6-F1
#
_entry.id   AF-A0AAX2J5A6-F1
#
_cell.length_a   1.000
_cell.length_b   1.000
_cell.length_c   1.000
_cell.angle_alpha   90.00
_cell.angle_beta   90.00
_cell.angle_gamma   90.00
#
_symmetry.space_group_name_H-M   'P 1'
#
loop_
_entity.id
_entity.type
_entity.pdbx_description
1 polymer ?
#
loop_
_entity_poly.entity_id
_entity_poly.type
_entity_poly.pdbx_seq_one_letter_code
_entity_poly.pdbx_strand_id
1 'polypeptide(L)'
;MPTYAIIDSQSVKTASSAHDKGFDGGKKIKGRKRHIAVDTLGNLLSVVVHAANIHDTKAGIFVAKKAFETYPSLKGFCADAGYRNTFEREVSEQLGLRTCIHKQLFDKS
;
A
#
# COMPACT_ATOMS: atom_id res chain seq x y z
N MET A 1 0.13 21.17 -0.33
CA MET A 1 1.19 20.15 -0.54
C MET A 1 1.15 19.20 0.66
N PRO A 2 0.89 17.90 0.46
CA PRO A 2 0.72 16.95 1.56
C PRO A 2 2.07 16.67 2.24
N THR A 3 2.05 16.54 3.56
CA THR A 3 3.24 16.20 4.37
C THR A 3 3.18 14.79 4.94
N TYR A 4 2.01 14.16 4.95
CA TYR A 4 1.80 12.79 5.36
C TYR A 4 0.85 12.10 4.41
N ALA A 5 1.05 10.79 4.22
CA ALA A 5 0.19 9.94 3.43
C ALA A 5 -0.25 8.70 4.21
N ILE A 6 -1.45 8.22 3.95
CA ILE A 6 -1.99 6.96 4.48
C ILE A 6 -1.94 5.95 3.33
N ILE A 7 -1.37 4.75 3.57
CA ILE A 7 -1.27 3.68 2.58
C ILE A 7 -2.02 2.42 3.04
N ASP A 8 -2.79 1.85 2.12
CA ASP A 8 -3.49 0.58 2.35
C ASP A 8 -3.60 -0.25 1.05
N SER A 9 -3.83 -1.55 1.21
CA SER A 9 -4.03 -2.51 0.12
C SER A 9 -5.45 -3.07 0.08
N GLN A 10 -5.99 -3.19 -1.13
CA GLN A 10 -7.27 -3.86 -1.35
C GLN A 10 -7.15 -4.91 -2.45
N SER A 11 -7.66 -6.11 -2.16
CA SER A 11 -7.78 -7.20 -3.13
C SER A 11 -9.22 -7.31 -3.58
N VAL A 12 -9.45 -7.42 -4.89
CA VAL A 12 -10.79 -7.47 -5.48
C VAL A 12 -10.89 -8.69 -6.38
N LYS A 13 -11.97 -9.47 -6.23
CA LYS A 13 -12.30 -10.56 -7.16
C LYS A 13 -12.57 -9.98 -8.54
N THR A 14 -11.97 -10.56 -9.56
CA THR A 14 -12.18 -10.17 -10.96
C THR A 14 -12.89 -11.27 -11.72
N ALA A 15 -13.56 -10.93 -12.83
CA ALA A 15 -14.22 -11.89 -13.70
C ALA A 15 -13.28 -13.04 -14.12
N SER A 16 -13.87 -14.22 -14.37
CA SER A 16 -13.16 -15.44 -14.76
C SER A 16 -12.32 -15.29 -16.03
N SER A 17 -12.69 -14.37 -16.94
CA SER A 17 -12.01 -14.06 -18.19
C SER A 17 -10.88 -13.02 -18.10
N ALA A 18 -10.72 -12.30 -16.97
CA ALA A 18 -9.67 -11.27 -16.86
C ALA A 18 -8.26 -11.86 -17.03
N HIS A 19 -7.32 -11.11 -17.60
CA HIS A 19 -5.89 -11.46 -17.61
C HIS A 19 -5.19 -10.93 -16.34
N ASP A 20 -4.00 -11.45 -16.01
CA ASP A 20 -3.18 -11.06 -14.83
C ASP A 20 -3.89 -11.14 -13.47
N LYS A 21 -4.36 -12.34 -13.12
CA LYS A 21 -4.92 -12.67 -11.80
C LYS A 21 -3.91 -13.42 -10.96
N GLY A 22 -3.88 -13.08 -9.66
CA GLY A 22 -3.19 -13.85 -8.64
C GLY A 22 -4.15 -14.32 -7.56
N PHE A 23 -3.65 -15.12 -6.63
CA PHE A 23 -4.39 -15.50 -5.43
C PHE A 23 -3.74 -14.85 -4.21
N ASP A 24 -4.53 -14.05 -3.50
CA ASP A 24 -4.16 -13.52 -2.20
C ASP A 24 -4.56 -14.54 -1.13
N GLY A 25 -3.59 -15.23 -0.54
CA GLY A 25 -3.82 -16.25 0.48
C GLY A 25 -4.37 -15.68 1.80
N GLY A 26 -3.98 -14.45 2.16
CA GLY A 26 -4.44 -13.80 3.39
C GLY A 26 -5.92 -13.43 3.31
N LYS A 27 -6.36 -12.95 2.13
CA LYS A 27 -7.77 -12.58 1.89
C LYS A 27 -8.59 -13.68 1.23
N LYS A 28 -7.96 -14.79 0.81
CA LYS A 28 -8.54 -15.89 0.03
C LYS A 28 -9.27 -15.40 -1.24
N ILE A 29 -8.67 -14.42 -1.93
CA ILE A 29 -9.24 -13.78 -3.12
C ILE A 29 -8.39 -14.12 -4.35
N LYS A 30 -9.02 -14.71 -5.38
CA LYS A 30 -8.45 -14.77 -6.73
C LYS A 30 -8.83 -13.51 -7.50
N GLY A 31 -7.85 -12.68 -7.84
CA GLY A 31 -8.13 -11.38 -8.40
C GLY A 31 -6.90 -10.50 -8.60
N ARG A 32 -7.14 -9.19 -8.51
CA ARG A 32 -6.11 -8.15 -8.55
C ARG A 32 -6.04 -7.46 -7.20
N LYS A 33 -4.85 -6.95 -6.89
CA LYS A 33 -4.59 -6.18 -5.69
C LYS A 33 -4.16 -4.76 -6.07
N ARG A 34 -4.68 -3.79 -5.34
CA ARG A 34 -4.34 -2.37 -5.48
C ARG A 34 -3.77 -1.85 -4.18
N HIS A 35 -2.70 -1.08 -4.28
CA HIS A 35 -2.13 -0.30 -3.20
C HIS A 35 -2.43 1.17 -3.50
N ILE A 36 -2.91 1.89 -2.50
CA ILE A 36 -3.36 3.27 -2.64
C ILE A 36 -2.71 4.11 -1.56
N ALA A 37 -2.12 5.25 -1.94
CA ALA A 37 -1.72 6.31 -1.02
C ALA A 37 -2.66 7.52 -1.15
N VAL A 38 -3.15 8.01 -0.01
CA VAL A 38 -3.96 9.22 0.08
C VAL A 38 -3.34 10.20 1.08
N ASP A 39 -3.64 11.49 0.98
CA ASP A 39 -3.32 12.44 2.04
C ASP A 39 -4.30 12.32 3.23
N THR A 40 -4.09 13.13 4.26
CA THR A 40 -4.94 13.15 5.47
C THR A 40 -6.36 13.65 5.23
N LEU A 41 -6.64 14.27 4.08
CA LEU A 41 -7.98 14.71 3.66
C LEU A 41 -8.65 13.69 2.73
N GLY A 42 -7.97 12.59 2.38
CA GLY A 42 -8.46 11.55 1.49
C GLY A 42 -8.20 11.82 0.01
N ASN A 43 -7.38 12.83 -0.34
CA ASN A 43 -7.01 13.08 -1.73
C ASN A 43 -6.04 12.02 -2.23
N LEU A 44 -6.29 11.51 -3.44
CA LEU A 44 -5.48 10.47 -4.05
C LEU A 44 -4.08 10.98 -4.42
N LEU A 45 -3.04 10.36 -3.87
CA LEU A 45 -1.65 10.70 -4.17
C LEU A 45 -1.03 9.73 -5.18
N SER A 46 -1.23 8.43 -4.99
CA SER A 46 -0.75 7.43 -5.95
C SER A 46 -1.52 6.11 -5.83
N VAL A 47 -1.52 5.35 -6.93
CA VAL A 47 -2.12 4.01 -7.01
C VAL A 47 -1.23 3.09 -7.83
N VAL A 48 -1.06 1.86 -7.37
CA VAL A 48 -0.45 0.76 -8.13
C VAL A 48 -1.38 -0.43 -8.08
N VAL A 49 -1.63 -1.06 -9.23
CA VAL A 49 -2.50 -2.24 -9.35
C VAL A 49 -1.73 -3.37 -10.00
N HIS A 50 -1.76 -4.55 -9.39
CA HIS A 50 -1.08 -5.74 -9.88
C HIS A 50 -1.89 -7.01 -9.64
N ALA A 51 -1.41 -8.14 -10.15
CA ALA A 51 -2.00 -9.45 -9.86
C ALA A 51 -1.90 -9.78 -8.37
N ALA A 52 -2.94 -10.36 -7.76
CA ALA A 52 -3.02 -10.50 -6.29
C ALA A 52 -2.00 -11.47 -5.64
N ASN A 53 -1.13 -12.10 -6.43
CA ASN A 53 -0.05 -12.99 -5.99
C ASN A 53 1.28 -12.27 -5.71
N ILE A 54 1.41 -10.98 -6.05
CA ILE A 54 2.59 -10.20 -5.68
C ILE A 54 2.46 -9.76 -4.22
N HIS A 55 3.55 -9.91 -3.46
CA HIS A 55 3.59 -9.63 -2.03
C HIS A 55 3.50 -8.13 -1.72
N ASP A 56 2.72 -7.78 -0.70
CA ASP A 56 2.33 -6.41 -0.34
C ASP A 56 3.51 -5.48 -0.07
N THR A 57 4.57 -6.02 0.52
CA THR A 57 5.76 -5.25 0.89
C THR A 57 6.54 -4.73 -0.31
N LYS A 58 6.59 -5.45 -1.44
CA LYS A 58 7.22 -4.93 -2.66
C LYS A 58 6.32 -3.93 -3.39
N ALA A 59 5.03 -4.23 -3.47
CA ALA A 59 4.07 -3.40 -4.17
C ALA A 59 3.81 -2.05 -3.47
N GLY A 60 3.79 -2.05 -2.14
CA GLY A 60 3.67 -0.84 -1.32
C GLY A 60 4.79 0.17 -1.57
N ILE A 61 6.03 -0.30 -1.76
CA ILE A 61 7.19 0.57 -2.00
C ILE A 61 7.02 1.35 -3.31
N PHE A 62 6.48 0.74 -4.36
CA PHE A 62 6.23 1.45 -5.62
C PHE A 62 5.21 2.58 -5.47
N VAL A 63 4.18 2.39 -4.64
CA VAL A 63 3.20 3.43 -4.31
C VAL A 63 3.87 4.59 -3.55
N ALA A 64 4.68 4.26 -2.54
CA ALA A 64 5.39 5.26 -1.74
C ALA A 64 6.38 6.08 -2.57
N LYS A 65 7.17 5.43 -3.43
CA LYS A 65 8.09 6.09 -4.38
C LYS A 65 7.35 7.07 -5.29
N LYS A 66 6.32 6.59 -5.98
CA LYS A 66 5.53 7.41 -6.90
C LYS A 66 4.88 8.60 -6.21
N ALA A 67 4.37 8.40 -4.99
CA ALA A 67 3.81 9.48 -4.18
C ALA A 67 4.89 10.52 -3.81
N PHE A 68 6.08 10.09 -3.40
CA PHE A 68 7.17 10.99 -3.02
C PHE A 68 7.77 11.74 -4.21
N GLU A 69 7.93 11.09 -5.36
CA GLU A 69 8.37 11.73 -6.61
C GLU A 69 7.42 12.86 -7.03
N THR A 70 6.11 12.65 -6.85
CA THR A 70 5.08 13.64 -7.19
C THR A 70 4.95 14.71 -6.11
N TYR A 71 5.12 14.33 -4.83
CA TYR A 71 4.97 15.19 -3.66
C TYR A 71 6.21 15.11 -2.75
N PRO A 72 7.33 15.76 -3.10
CA PRO A 72 8.56 15.74 -2.30
C PRO A 72 8.42 16.35 -0.89
N SER A 73 7.29 17.01 -0.60
CA SER A 73 6.95 17.55 0.72
C SER A 73 6.54 16.48 1.73
N LEU A 74 6.31 15.24 1.31
CA LEU A 74 5.97 14.14 2.20
C LEU A 74 7.11 13.87 3.19
N LYS A 75 6.75 13.69 4.45
CA LYS A 75 7.66 13.42 5.58
C LYS A 75 7.49 12.00 6.13
N GLY A 76 6.40 11.32 5.78
CA GLY A 76 6.15 9.96 6.21
C GLY A 76 4.82 9.39 5.77
N PHE A 77 4.66 8.10 6.08
CA PHE A 77 3.47 7.32 5.78
C PHE A 77 2.85 6.76 7.06
N CYS A 78 1.53 6.61 7.09
CA CYS A 78 0.81 5.77 8.04
C CYS A 78 0.32 4.51 7.31
N ALA A 79 0.53 3.34 7.90
CA ALA A 79 0.15 2.06 7.30
C ALA A 79 -0.37 1.07 8.36
N ASP A 80 -1.01 -0.01 7.90
CA ASP A 80 -1.45 -1.10 8.77
C ASP A 80 -0.33 -2.12 9.06
N ALA A 81 -0.63 -3.13 9.86
CA ALA A 81 0.32 -4.17 10.25
C ALA A 81 0.87 -5.01 9.08
N GLY A 82 0.20 -5.04 7.92
CA GLY A 82 0.65 -5.74 6.72
C GLY A 82 1.89 -5.11 6.08
N TYR A 83 2.18 -3.85 6.40
CA TYR A 83 3.35 -3.11 5.91
C TYR A 83 4.54 -3.12 6.88
N ARG A 84 4.49 -3.91 7.96
CA ARG A 84 5.60 -4.00 8.91
C ARG A 84 6.87 -4.57 8.27
N ASN A 85 8.01 -4.27 8.88
CA ASN A 85 9.34 -4.76 8.51
C ASN A 85 9.81 -4.20 7.16
N THR A 86 9.62 -4.94 6.06
CA THR A 86 10.28 -4.64 4.78
C THR A 86 9.90 -3.27 4.23
N PHE A 87 8.62 -2.89 4.32
CA PHE A 87 8.18 -1.59 3.80
C PHE A 87 8.69 -0.44 4.68
N GLU A 88 8.60 -0.54 6.01
CA GLU A 88 9.17 0.45 6.93
C GLU A 88 10.67 0.67 6.66
N ARG A 89 11.42 -0.43 6.53
CA ARG A 89 12.86 -0.40 6.23
C ARG A 89 13.15 0.25 4.90
N GLU A 90 12.50 -0.18 3.81
CA GLU A 90 12.81 0.34 2.48
C GLU A 90 12.36 1.79 2.29
N VAL A 91 11.24 2.21 2.89
CA VAL A 91 10.83 3.63 2.89
C VAL A 91 11.84 4.49 3.64
N SER A 92 12.36 3.99 4.77
CA SER A 92 13.41 4.68 5.52
C SER A 92 14.73 4.74 4.74
N GLU A 93 15.21 3.62 4.20
CA GLU A 93 16.51 3.52 3.53
C GLU A 93 16.53 4.23 2.17
N GLN A 94 15.45 4.14 1.39
CA GLN A 94 15.43 4.65 0.01
C GLN A 94 14.85 6.05 -0.12
N LEU A 95 13.93 6.44 0.78
CA LEU A 95 13.24 7.73 0.70
C LEU A 95 13.61 8.67 1.87
N GLY A 96 14.27 8.16 2.92
CA GLY A 96 14.55 8.94 4.12
C GLY A 96 13.29 9.30 4.92
N LEU A 97 12.18 8.58 4.71
CA LEU A 97 10.88 8.87 5.30
C LEU A 97 10.54 7.89 6.43
N ARG A 98 9.70 8.33 7.37
CA ARG A 98 9.24 7.47 8.48
C ARG A 98 7.93 6.78 8.12
N THR A 99 7.74 5.57 8.63
CA THR A 99 6.47 4.85 8.57
C THR A 99 5.91 4.66 9.97
N CYS A 100 4.67 5.08 10.19
CA CYS A 100 3.92 4.84 11.41
C CYS A 100 2.98 3.66 11.19
N ILE A 101 3.21 2.55 11.89
CA ILE A 101 2.31 1.39 11.81
C ILE A 101 1.22 1.50 12.88
N HIS A 102 -0.03 1.61 12.44
CA HIS A 102 -1.17 1.60 13.34
C HIS A 102 -1.73 0.18 13.52
N LYS A 103 -2.14 -0.16 14.74
CA LYS A 103 -2.80 -1.43 15.05
C LYS A 103 -4.29 -1.33 14.72
N GLN A 104 -4.88 -2.44 14.30
CA GLN A 104 -6.34 -2.54 14.23
C GLN A 104 -6.91 -2.33 15.63
N LEU A 105 -7.94 -1.48 15.74
CA LEU A 105 -8.61 -1.17 17.00
C LEU A 105 -9.57 -2.29 17.45
N PHE A 106 -9.83 -3.29 16.59
CA PHE A 106 -10.70 -4.42 16.88
C PHE A 106 -10.13 -5.70 16.27
N ASP A 107 -9.99 -6.75 17.08
CA ASP A 107 -9.78 -8.11 16.58
C ASP A 107 -11.03 -8.55 15.83
N LYS A 108 -10.85 -9.17 14.65
CA LYS A 108 -11.96 -9.78 13.93
C LYS A 108 -12.41 -11.02 14.71
N SER A 109 -13.60 -10.94 15.30
CA SER A 109 -14.38 -12.07 15.85
C SER A 109 -14.56 -13.19 14.84
#